data_AF-A0A0W0XRL5-F1
#
_entry.id   AF-A0A0W0XRL5-F1
#
_cell.length_a   1.000
_cell.length_b   1.000
_cell.length_c   1.000
_cell.angle_alpha   90.00
_cell.angle_beta   90.00
_cell.angle_gamma   90.00
#
_symmetry.space_group_name_H-M   'P 1'
#
loop_
_entity.id
_entity.type
_entity.pdbx_description
1 polymer ?
#
loop_
_entity_poly.entity_id
_entity_poly.type
_entity_poly.pdbx_seq_one_letter_code
_entity_poly.pdbx_strand_id
1 'polypeptide(L)'
;MTEVANYWSAQHFQSADHIPYIGLARRHHKQVYMATGYFADGLVYGTLAGLLIADLISTGQNKIHCFESTRTQWLASFGFWLKENLNVFGRYLSDLPHIAAKDCAEVGQGEGKIVEFNREKWAVSRDEQDQVHVVSAVCTHMKCLVHWNDAEKTWDCPCHGSRFSPQGDVLEGPATRNLRPINNKEV
;
A
#
# COMPACT_ATOMS: atom_id res chain seq x y z
N MET A 1 -28.48 9.69 -17.92
CA MET A 1 -27.39 9.72 -16.93
C MET A 1 -27.09 8.29 -16.55
N THR A 2 -25.86 7.83 -16.75
CA THR A 2 -25.37 6.52 -16.30
C THR A 2 -25.02 6.64 -14.82
N GLU A 3 -26.01 6.38 -13.96
CA GLU A 3 -25.79 6.33 -12.51
C GLU A 3 -24.90 5.12 -12.18
N VAL A 4 -23.78 5.37 -11.48
CA VAL A 4 -22.85 4.32 -11.07
C VAL A 4 -23.44 3.60 -9.86
N ALA A 5 -23.81 2.32 -10.02
CA ALA A 5 -24.48 1.56 -8.97
C ALA A 5 -23.55 1.06 -7.86
N ASN A 6 -22.27 0.79 -8.18
CA ASN A 6 -21.30 0.21 -7.23
C ASN A 6 -19.86 0.62 -7.59
N TYR A 7 -18.99 0.58 -6.58
CA TYR A 7 -17.55 0.75 -6.70
C TYR A 7 -16.85 -0.48 -6.11
N TRP A 8 -15.68 -0.83 -6.65
CA TRP A 8 -14.81 -1.85 -6.08
C TRP A 8 -13.36 -1.40 -6.16
N SER A 9 -12.57 -1.78 -5.16
CA SER A 9 -11.12 -1.72 -5.21
C SER A 9 -10.54 -3.09 -4.86
N ALA A 10 -9.38 -3.40 -5.41
CA ALA A 10 -8.65 -4.61 -5.08
C ALA A 10 -7.16 -4.28 -5.00
N GLN A 11 -6.47 -4.95 -4.10
CA GLN A 11 -5.02 -4.85 -3.95
C GLN A 11 -4.38 -6.10 -4.52
N HIS A 12 -3.50 -5.92 -5.49
CA HIS A 12 -2.77 -7.02 -6.08
C HIS A 12 -1.30 -6.90 -5.74
N PHE A 13 -0.86 -7.75 -4.82
CA PHE A 13 0.55 -7.84 -4.46
C PHE A 13 1.27 -8.73 -5.46
N GLN A 14 2.32 -8.20 -6.08
CA GLN A 14 3.13 -8.90 -7.06
C GLN A 14 4.60 -8.87 -6.64
N SER A 15 5.35 -9.92 -6.93
CA SER A 15 6.79 -9.92 -6.76
C SER A 15 7.48 -9.04 -7.81
N ALA A 16 8.72 -8.63 -7.53
CA ALA A 16 9.51 -7.81 -8.46
C ALA A 16 9.80 -8.50 -9.81
N ASP A 17 9.79 -9.84 -9.84
CA ASP A 17 10.00 -10.64 -11.05
C ASP A 17 8.70 -11.21 -11.65
N HIS A 18 7.54 -10.81 -11.13
CA HIS A 18 6.22 -11.29 -11.54
C HIS A 18 5.97 -12.80 -11.35
N ILE A 19 6.84 -13.49 -10.59
CA ILE A 19 6.68 -14.91 -10.21
C ILE A 19 6.30 -14.98 -8.72
N PRO A 20 5.24 -15.66 -8.30
CA PRO A 20 4.93 -15.83 -6.88
C PRO A 20 6.03 -16.48 -6.04
N TYR A 21 6.10 -16.11 -4.77
CA TYR A 21 6.95 -16.77 -3.78
C TYR A 21 6.16 -17.87 -3.08
N ILE A 22 6.61 -19.12 -3.18
CA ILE A 22 5.95 -20.32 -2.64
C ILE A 22 7.03 -21.23 -2.05
N GLY A 23 6.87 -21.63 -0.79
CA GLY A 23 7.77 -22.58 -0.13
C GLY A 23 8.06 -22.23 1.32
N LEU A 24 9.23 -22.60 1.85
CA LEU A 24 9.60 -22.30 3.22
C LEU A 24 9.78 -20.79 3.45
N ALA A 25 9.15 -20.23 4.49
CA ALA A 25 9.24 -18.80 4.79
C ALA A 25 10.69 -18.35 5.06
N ARG A 26 11.54 -19.22 5.62
CA ARG A 26 13.00 -19.08 5.62
C ARG A 26 13.67 -20.43 5.49
N ARG A 27 14.88 -20.45 4.94
CA ARG A 27 15.71 -21.68 4.79
C ARG A 27 15.92 -22.45 6.10
N HIS A 28 15.93 -21.76 7.25
CA HIS A 28 16.19 -22.37 8.56
C HIS A 28 14.91 -22.82 9.30
N HIS A 29 13.72 -22.34 8.90
CA HIS A 29 12.48 -22.84 9.48
C HIS A 29 12.09 -24.12 8.76
N LYS A 30 11.74 -25.17 9.51
CA LYS A 30 11.40 -26.48 8.92
C LYS A 30 9.90 -26.69 8.69
N GLN A 31 9.05 -25.82 9.21
CA GLN A 31 7.59 -26.05 9.30
C GLN A 31 6.77 -24.78 9.05
N VAL A 32 7.40 -23.70 8.59
CA VAL A 32 6.70 -22.45 8.26
C VAL A 32 6.79 -22.26 6.76
N TYR A 33 5.63 -22.28 6.09
CA TYR A 33 5.50 -22.11 4.66
C TYR A 33 4.86 -20.76 4.35
N MET A 34 5.24 -20.16 3.24
CA MET A 34 4.73 -18.90 2.73
C MET A 34 4.33 -19.09 1.28
N ALA A 35 3.22 -18.45 0.91
CA ALA A 35 2.77 -18.37 -0.46
C ALA A 35 2.19 -16.96 -0.70
N THR A 36 2.87 -16.13 -1.49
CA THR A 36 2.53 -14.71 -1.68
C THR A 36 2.97 -14.19 -3.04
N GLY A 37 2.51 -12.99 -3.41
CA GLY A 37 2.81 -12.37 -4.70
C GLY A 37 1.99 -12.95 -5.85
N TYR A 38 0.80 -13.49 -5.56
CA TYR A 38 -0.12 -14.07 -6.55
C TYR A 38 -0.74 -13.07 -7.52
N PHE A 39 -0.56 -11.76 -7.27
CA PHE A 39 -1.31 -10.74 -7.98
C PHE A 39 -2.82 -11.04 -7.89
N ALA A 40 -3.54 -11.01 -9.01
CA ALA A 40 -4.96 -11.33 -9.12
C ALA A 40 -5.23 -12.81 -9.49
N ASP A 41 -4.21 -13.67 -9.51
CA ASP A 41 -4.28 -15.04 -10.06
C ASP A 41 -4.31 -16.12 -8.97
N GLY A 42 -5.01 -15.83 -7.86
CA GLY A 42 -5.06 -16.69 -6.68
C GLY A 42 -5.59 -18.11 -6.94
N LEU A 43 -6.47 -18.31 -7.94
CA LEU A 43 -6.97 -19.64 -8.31
C LEU A 43 -5.86 -20.51 -8.91
N VAL A 44 -5.05 -19.95 -9.80
CA VAL A 44 -3.95 -20.69 -10.46
C VAL A 44 -2.83 -20.94 -9.46
N TYR A 45 -2.36 -19.87 -8.82
CA TYR A 45 -1.19 -19.96 -7.94
C TYR A 45 -1.50 -20.55 -6.57
N GLY A 46 -2.75 -20.49 -6.11
CA GLY A 46 -3.20 -21.19 -4.91
C GLY A 46 -3.15 -22.71 -5.09
N THR A 47 -3.64 -23.23 -6.22
CA THR A 47 -3.53 -24.67 -6.53
C THR A 47 -2.07 -25.09 -6.67
N LEU A 48 -1.27 -24.32 -7.41
CA LEU A 48 0.16 -24.60 -7.55
C LEU A 48 0.87 -24.61 -6.19
N ALA A 49 0.56 -23.65 -5.32
CA ALA A 49 1.15 -23.61 -3.99
C ALA A 49 0.77 -24.80 -3.12
N GLY A 50 -0.48 -25.25 -3.20
CA GLY A 50 -0.92 -26.47 -2.53
C GLY A 50 -0.07 -27.68 -2.96
N LEU A 51 0.16 -27.85 -4.26
CA LEU A 51 0.99 -28.93 -4.80
C LEU A 51 2.45 -28.84 -4.32
N LEU A 52 3.06 -27.65 -4.42
CA LEU A 52 4.45 -27.44 -4.04
C LEU A 52 4.68 -27.60 -2.53
N ILE A 53 3.77 -27.09 -1.70
CA ILE A 53 3.86 -27.23 -0.24
C ILE A 53 3.61 -28.68 0.17
N ALA A 54 2.67 -29.39 -0.47
CA ALA A 54 2.47 -30.82 -0.22
C ALA A 54 3.72 -31.64 -0.54
N ASP A 55 4.35 -31.40 -1.71
CA ASP A 55 5.61 -32.03 -2.08
C ASP A 55 6.72 -31.74 -1.05
N LEU A 56 6.85 -30.48 -0.60
CA LEU A 56 7.82 -30.10 0.43
C LEU A 56 7.56 -30.78 1.78
N ILE A 57 6.29 -30.97 2.17
CA ILE A 57 5.91 -31.65 3.41
C ILE A 57 6.18 -33.16 3.31
N SER A 58 5.79 -33.80 2.21
CA SER A 58 5.87 -35.25 2.04
C SER A 58 7.27 -35.75 1.69
N THR A 59 8.02 -34.98 0.91
CA THR A 59 9.31 -35.44 0.34
C THR A 59 10.49 -34.57 0.75
N GLY A 60 10.26 -33.36 1.29
CA GLY A 60 11.30 -32.39 1.56
C GLY A 60 11.90 -31.72 0.31
N GLN A 61 11.36 -31.99 -0.88
CA GLN A 61 11.87 -31.49 -2.15
C GLN A 61 10.87 -30.54 -2.81
N ASN A 62 11.40 -29.48 -3.45
CA ASN A 62 10.64 -28.63 -4.36
C ASN A 62 11.05 -28.95 -5.80
N LYS A 63 10.12 -29.39 -6.64
CA LYS A 63 10.38 -29.73 -8.05
C LYS A 63 10.52 -28.49 -8.95
N ILE A 64 10.02 -27.33 -8.51
CA ILE A 64 9.96 -26.10 -9.32
C ILE A 64 10.62 -24.95 -8.56
N HIS A 65 11.95 -24.89 -8.67
CA HIS A 65 12.79 -23.94 -7.91
C HIS A 65 12.51 -22.46 -8.21
N CYS A 66 11.97 -22.12 -9.39
CA CYS A 66 11.68 -20.72 -9.72
C CYS A 66 10.60 -20.10 -8.83
N PHE A 67 9.74 -20.91 -8.19
CA PHE A 67 8.75 -20.43 -7.23
C PHE A 67 9.27 -20.34 -5.81
N GLU A 68 10.50 -20.78 -5.51
CA GLU A 68 11.00 -20.77 -4.13
C GLU A 68 10.88 -19.40 -3.47
N SER A 69 10.26 -19.37 -2.30
CA SER A 69 10.17 -18.17 -1.45
C SER A 69 11.52 -17.63 -0.99
N THR A 70 12.57 -18.44 -1.02
CA THR A 70 13.94 -18.04 -0.59
C THR A 70 14.87 -17.70 -1.75
N ARG A 71 14.34 -17.59 -2.97
CA ARG A 71 15.15 -17.27 -4.14
C ARG A 71 15.72 -15.86 -4.06
N THR A 72 17.03 -15.73 -4.25
CA THR A 72 17.75 -14.46 -4.21
C THR A 72 17.62 -13.73 -5.54
N GLN A 73 16.99 -12.57 -5.53
CA GLN A 73 16.71 -11.75 -6.73
C GLN A 73 17.44 -10.40 -6.72
N TRP A 74 18.70 -10.38 -6.29
CA TRP A 74 19.42 -9.11 -6.13
C TRP A 74 19.39 -8.20 -7.38
N LEU A 75 19.36 -8.77 -8.60
CA LEU A 75 19.28 -8.01 -9.87
C LEU A 75 17.85 -7.54 -10.22
N ALA A 76 16.84 -8.40 -10.11
CA ALA A 76 15.46 -8.05 -10.45
C ALA A 76 14.85 -7.10 -9.41
N SER A 77 15.18 -7.30 -8.13
CA SER A 77 14.79 -6.39 -7.05
C SER A 77 15.50 -5.04 -7.14
N PHE A 78 16.71 -4.95 -7.68
CA PHE A 78 17.41 -3.67 -7.84
C PHE A 78 16.79 -2.78 -8.92
N GLY A 79 16.43 -3.34 -10.08
CA GLY A 79 15.74 -2.59 -11.14
C GLY A 79 14.36 -2.09 -10.71
N PHE A 80 13.59 -2.95 -10.03
CA PHE A 80 12.32 -2.59 -9.42
C PHE A 80 12.50 -1.53 -8.31
N TRP A 81 13.46 -1.72 -7.40
CA TRP A 81 13.74 -0.76 -6.33
C TRP A 81 14.21 0.60 -6.86
N LEU A 82 15.09 0.64 -7.87
CA LEU A 82 15.54 1.89 -8.47
C LEU A 82 14.39 2.59 -9.21
N LYS A 83 13.58 1.85 -9.96
CA LYS A 83 12.41 2.38 -10.67
C LYS A 83 11.36 2.88 -9.69
N GLU A 84 11.04 2.14 -8.63
CA GLU A 84 10.08 2.59 -7.61
C GLU A 84 10.62 3.78 -6.82
N ASN A 85 11.90 3.83 -6.43
CA ASN A 85 12.46 5.02 -5.77
C ASN A 85 12.51 6.24 -6.71
N LEU A 86 12.83 6.06 -8.00
CA LEU A 86 12.77 7.13 -9.00
C LEU A 86 11.33 7.57 -9.29
N ASN A 87 10.38 6.65 -9.30
CA ASN A 87 8.94 6.94 -9.43
C ASN A 87 8.43 7.68 -8.21
N VAL A 88 8.89 7.34 -7.00
CA VAL A 88 8.60 8.07 -5.76
C VAL A 88 9.19 9.48 -5.78
N PHE A 89 10.42 9.65 -6.27
CA PHE A 89 11.04 10.98 -6.41
C PHE A 89 10.35 11.82 -7.50
N GLY A 90 9.98 11.18 -8.62
CA GLY A 90 9.18 11.80 -9.68
C GLY A 90 7.78 12.19 -9.20
N ARG A 91 7.12 11.33 -8.41
CA ARG A 91 5.83 11.62 -7.75
C ARG A 91 5.94 12.73 -6.73
N TYR A 92 7.00 12.75 -5.92
CA TYR A 92 7.29 13.86 -5.00
C TYR A 92 7.41 15.21 -5.74
N LEU A 93 8.01 15.19 -6.94
CA LEU A 93 8.11 16.36 -7.82
C LEU A 93 6.79 16.70 -8.54
N SER A 94 6.00 15.71 -8.94
CA SER A 94 4.70 15.91 -9.59
C SER A 94 3.57 16.24 -8.61
N ASP A 95 3.74 15.94 -7.33
CA ASP A 95 2.79 16.23 -6.25
C ASP A 95 2.96 17.65 -5.68
N LEU A 96 4.04 18.36 -6.03
CA LEU A 96 4.21 19.78 -5.74
C LEU A 96 3.01 20.65 -6.18
N PRO A 97 2.43 20.45 -7.39
CA PRO A 97 1.20 21.15 -7.78
C PRO A 97 -0.10 20.57 -7.17
N HIS A 98 -0.08 19.40 -6.53
CA HIS A 98 -1.26 18.81 -5.85
C HIS A 98 -1.38 19.19 -4.35
N ILE A 99 -0.57 20.14 -3.88
CA ILE A 99 -0.84 20.91 -2.66
C ILE A 99 -1.99 21.87 -2.99
N ALA A 100 -3.21 21.33 -2.98
CA ALA A 100 -4.32 21.83 -3.79
C ALA A 100 -5.35 22.65 -3.02
N ALA A 101 -5.24 22.81 -1.71
CA ALA A 101 -6.16 23.65 -0.95
C ALA A 101 -5.40 24.66 -0.07
N LYS A 102 -5.78 25.93 -0.18
CA LYS A 102 -5.24 27.00 0.70
C LYS A 102 -5.90 26.99 2.07
N ASP A 103 -7.09 26.39 2.17
CA ASP A 103 -7.92 26.34 3.36
C ASP A 103 -8.66 25.00 3.43
N CYS A 104 -8.86 24.50 4.65
CA CYS A 104 -9.70 23.34 4.95
C CYS A 104 -11.15 23.51 4.45
N ALA A 105 -11.62 24.76 4.29
CA ALA A 105 -12.93 25.08 3.75
C ALA A 105 -13.14 24.63 2.29
N GLU A 106 -12.06 24.36 1.55
CA GLU A 106 -12.12 23.94 0.14
C GLU A 106 -12.32 22.42 -0.02
N VAL A 107 -12.37 21.64 1.07
CA VAL A 107 -12.62 20.19 1.05
C VAL A 107 -14.11 19.93 1.12
N GLY A 108 -14.70 19.43 0.02
CA GLY A 108 -16.11 19.06 -0.07
C GLY A 108 -16.43 17.76 0.68
N GLN A 109 -17.72 17.47 0.85
CA GLN A 109 -18.17 16.21 1.49
C GLN A 109 -17.71 15.00 0.69
N GLY A 110 -17.16 14.01 1.38
CA GLY A 110 -16.56 12.82 0.77
C GLY A 110 -15.22 13.06 0.07
N GLU A 111 -14.66 14.27 0.11
CA GLU A 111 -13.36 14.61 -0.49
C GLU A 111 -12.23 14.59 0.54
N GLY A 112 -10.99 14.48 0.05
CA GLY A 112 -9.78 14.70 0.82
C GLY A 112 -8.73 15.44 0.00
N LYS A 113 -8.05 16.40 0.63
CA LYS A 113 -6.99 17.21 0.02
C LYS A 113 -5.81 17.37 0.99
N ILE A 114 -4.62 17.57 0.42
CA ILE A 114 -3.45 17.98 1.21
C ILE A 114 -3.42 19.50 1.31
N VAL A 115 -3.33 20.01 2.53
CA VAL A 115 -3.17 21.42 2.87
C VAL A 115 -1.81 21.63 3.51
N GLU A 116 -1.16 22.75 3.24
CA GLU A 116 0.07 23.14 3.94
C GLU A 116 -0.23 24.24 4.97
N PHE A 117 0.08 23.96 6.24
CA PHE A 117 -0.10 24.89 7.35
C PHE A 117 1.10 24.83 8.28
N ASN A 118 1.63 25.99 8.70
CA ASN A 118 2.84 26.09 9.53
C ASN A 118 4.06 25.34 8.97
N ARG A 119 4.20 25.27 7.64
CA ARG A 119 5.25 24.49 6.92
C ARG A 119 5.15 22.97 7.14
N GLU A 120 4.02 22.49 7.66
CA GLU A 120 3.68 21.07 7.74
C GLU A 120 2.57 20.75 6.73
N LYS A 121 2.61 19.53 6.19
CA LYS A 121 1.59 19.03 5.26
C LYS A 121 0.57 18.20 6.02
N TRP A 122 -0.69 18.58 5.87
CA TRP A 122 -1.84 17.99 6.53
C TRP A 122 -2.77 17.39 5.49
N ALA A 123 -3.19 16.15 5.72
CA ALA A 123 -4.21 15.47 4.97
C ALA A 123 -5.56 15.79 5.63
N VAL A 124 -6.39 16.55 4.92
CA VAL A 124 -7.70 17.03 5.37
C VAL A 124 -8.76 16.30 4.57
N SER A 125 -9.65 15.60 5.26
CA SER A 125 -10.78 14.90 4.64
C SER A 125 -12.08 15.29 5.32
N ARG A 126 -13.18 15.28 4.59
CA ARG A 126 -14.51 15.55 5.12
C ARG A 126 -15.41 14.37 4.80
N ASP A 127 -16.03 13.79 5.82
CA ASP A 127 -16.96 12.67 5.62
C ASP A 127 -18.35 13.14 5.18
N GLU A 128 -19.23 12.17 4.91
CA GLU A 128 -20.61 12.39 4.47
C GLU A 128 -21.48 13.08 5.55
N GLN A 129 -21.03 13.05 6.81
CA GLN A 129 -21.67 13.73 7.94
C GLN A 129 -21.13 15.15 8.15
N ASP A 130 -20.36 15.67 7.19
CA ASP A 130 -19.72 16.98 7.23
C ASP A 130 -18.62 17.13 8.32
N GLN A 131 -18.18 16.02 8.92
CA GLN A 131 -17.11 16.05 9.91
C GLN A 131 -15.75 16.09 9.22
N VAL A 132 -14.92 17.06 9.65
CA VAL A 132 -13.56 17.26 9.14
C VAL A 132 -12.57 16.46 9.98
N HIS A 133 -11.76 15.65 9.29
CA HIS A 133 -10.66 14.89 9.86
C HIS A 133 -9.35 15.46 9.32
N VAL A 134 -8.41 15.78 10.21
CA VAL A 134 -7.12 16.36 9.85
C VAL A 134 -6.01 15.53 10.49
N VAL A 135 -5.16 14.95 9.65
CA VAL A 135 -4.03 14.12 10.05
C VAL A 135 -2.78 14.51 9.29
N SER A 136 -1.60 14.13 9.77
CA SER A 136 -0.36 14.38 9.04
C SER A 136 -0.44 13.71 7.67
N ALA A 137 -0.10 14.45 6.60
CA ALA A 137 0.00 13.87 5.27
C ALA A 137 1.20 12.94 5.10
N VAL A 138 2.09 12.84 6.10
CA VAL A 138 3.35 12.12 6.01
C VAL A 138 3.20 10.69 6.50
N CYS A 139 3.27 9.73 5.56
CA CYS A 139 3.22 8.31 5.85
C CYS A 139 4.27 7.88 6.89
N THR A 140 3.86 7.08 7.87
CA THR A 140 4.73 6.66 8.99
C THR A 140 5.75 5.57 8.63
N HIS A 141 5.65 4.98 7.43
CA HIS A 141 6.59 3.99 6.89
C HIS A 141 7.90 4.67 6.43
N MET A 142 7.89 5.33 5.26
CA MET A 142 9.07 5.95 4.65
C MET A 142 8.86 7.42 4.27
N LYS A 143 7.93 8.11 4.96
CA LYS A 143 7.74 9.57 4.90
C LYS A 143 7.30 10.16 3.55
N CYS A 144 6.74 9.32 2.68
CA CYS A 144 5.99 9.80 1.51
C CYS A 144 4.71 10.52 1.91
N LEU A 145 4.17 11.34 1.01
CA LEU A 145 2.85 11.94 1.19
C LEU A 145 1.75 10.94 0.81
N VAL A 146 0.68 10.89 1.59
CA VAL A 146 -0.52 10.10 1.28
C VAL A 146 -1.43 10.86 0.30
N HIS A 147 -2.19 10.13 -0.49
CA HIS A 147 -3.19 10.65 -1.44
C HIS A 147 -4.59 10.22 -1.02
N TRP A 148 -5.60 11.04 -1.32
CA TRP A 148 -6.98 10.65 -1.04
C TRP A 148 -7.49 9.68 -2.11
N ASN A 149 -8.13 8.60 -1.68
CA ASN A 149 -8.82 7.66 -2.53
C ASN A 149 -10.33 7.92 -2.44
N ASP A 150 -10.90 8.57 -3.46
CA ASP A 150 -12.32 8.93 -3.48
C ASP A 150 -13.27 7.75 -3.47
N ALA A 151 -12.85 6.59 -4.00
CA ALA A 151 -13.67 5.40 -4.07
C ALA A 151 -13.80 4.71 -2.72
N GLU A 152 -12.72 4.70 -1.94
CA GLU A 152 -12.63 3.98 -0.66
C GLU A 152 -12.72 4.90 0.56
N LYS A 153 -12.64 6.22 0.34
CA LYS A 153 -12.55 7.24 1.38
C LYS A 153 -11.38 6.97 2.34
N THR A 154 -10.21 6.66 1.78
CA THR A 154 -8.98 6.35 2.51
C THR A 154 -7.81 7.23 2.08
N TRP A 155 -6.82 7.36 2.96
CA TRP A 155 -5.52 7.94 2.64
C TRP A 155 -4.54 6.84 2.21
N ASP A 156 -4.14 6.84 0.96
CA ASP A 156 -3.31 5.80 0.37
C ASP A 156 -1.89 6.34 0.09
N CYS A 157 -0.87 5.64 0.56
CA CYS A 157 0.53 6.00 0.35
C CYS A 157 1.02 5.41 -0.98
N PRO A 158 1.35 6.25 -1.99
CA PRO A 158 1.67 5.81 -3.34
C PRO A 158 3.05 5.12 -3.44
N CYS A 159 3.84 5.12 -2.38
CA CYS A 159 5.19 4.56 -2.40
C CYS A 159 5.23 3.05 -2.19
N HIS A 160 4.47 2.55 -1.21
CA HIS A 160 4.51 1.14 -0.83
C HIS A 160 3.12 0.57 -0.46
N GLY A 161 2.05 1.33 -0.73
CA GLY A 161 0.68 0.84 -0.60
C GLY A 161 0.09 0.89 0.81
N SER A 162 0.74 1.56 1.78
CA SER A 162 0.12 1.74 3.10
C SER A 162 -1.17 2.54 2.99
N ARG A 163 -2.23 2.10 3.67
CA ARG A 163 -3.54 2.77 3.68
C ARG A 163 -3.92 3.19 5.07
N PHE A 164 -4.60 4.31 5.17
CA PHE A 164 -5.06 4.87 6.44
C PHE A 164 -6.52 5.30 6.35
N SER A 165 -7.24 5.21 7.47
CA SER A 165 -8.59 5.76 7.60
C SER A 165 -8.56 7.29 7.49
N PRO A 166 -9.70 7.97 7.29
CA PRO A 166 -9.77 9.44 7.36
C PRO A 166 -9.21 9.99 8.69
N GLN A 167 -9.35 9.23 9.79
CA GLN A 167 -8.83 9.57 11.12
C GLN A 167 -7.34 9.23 11.31
N GLY A 168 -6.72 8.59 10.31
CA GLY A 168 -5.29 8.27 10.30
C GLY A 168 -4.94 6.88 10.81
N ASP A 169 -5.92 6.04 11.16
CA ASP A 169 -5.66 4.67 11.60
C ASP A 169 -5.06 3.83 10.47
N VAL A 170 -4.08 2.99 10.77
CA VAL A 170 -3.54 2.06 9.76
C VAL A 170 -4.61 1.05 9.36
N LEU A 171 -4.94 1.03 8.08
CA LEU A 171 -5.79 0.03 7.46
C LEU A 171 -4.98 -1.06 6.78
N GLU A 172 -3.86 -0.68 6.14
CA GLU A 172 -2.98 -1.61 5.42
C GLU A 172 -1.51 -1.20 5.54
N GLY A 173 -0.64 -2.22 5.63
CA GLY A 173 0.80 -2.05 5.76
C GLY A 173 1.49 -1.59 4.47
N PRO A 174 2.82 -1.40 4.46
CA PRO A 174 3.79 -1.75 5.51
C PRO A 174 3.88 -0.77 6.70
N ALA A 175 3.17 0.35 6.69
CA ALA A 175 3.08 1.21 7.87
C ALA A 175 2.52 0.44 9.07
N THR A 176 3.14 0.60 10.24
CA THR A 176 2.71 -0.04 11.50
C THR A 176 2.25 0.98 12.55
N ARG A 177 2.16 2.26 12.17
CA ARG A 177 1.76 3.36 13.05
C ARG A 177 0.78 4.27 12.35
N ASN A 178 -0.23 4.73 13.08
CA ASN A 178 -1.23 5.68 12.60
C ASN A 178 -0.60 7.00 12.15
N LEU A 179 -1.24 7.69 11.22
CA LEU A 179 -0.98 9.10 10.96
C LEU A 179 -1.31 9.90 12.22
N ARG A 180 -0.53 10.93 12.48
CA ARG A 180 -0.71 11.79 13.65
C ARG A 180 -1.92 12.71 13.41
N PRO A 181 -2.98 12.68 14.24
CA PRO A 181 -4.05 13.67 14.15
C PRO A 181 -3.54 15.06 14.53
N ILE A 182 -4.17 16.10 14.00
CA ILE A 182 -3.91 17.48 14.43
C ILE A 182 -4.35 17.63 15.90
N ASN A 183 -3.55 18.30 16.71
CA ASN A 183 -3.94 18.62 18.09
C ASN A 183 -4.66 19.97 18.12
N ASN A 184 -5.57 20.18 19.08
CA ASN A 184 -6.28 21.48 19.29
C ASN A 184 -5.36 22.70 19.54
N LYS A 185 -4.04 22.49 19.71
CA LYS A 185 -3.04 23.56 19.85
C LYS A 185 -2.40 23.98 18.51
N GLU A 186 -2.68 23.23 17.45
CA GLU A 186 -2.15 23.40 16.09
C GLU A 186 -3.22 23.95 15.13
N VAL A 187 -4.40 24.29 15.65
CA VAL A 187 -5.51 24.97 14.95
C VAL A 187 -5.63 26.40 15.50
#